data_AF-A0A3M2M3R1-F1
#
_entry.id   AF-A0A3M2M3R1-F1
#
_cell.length_a   1.000
_cell.length_b   1.000
_cell.length_c   1.000
_cell.angle_alpha   90.00
_cell.angle_beta   90.00
_cell.angle_gamma   90.00
#
_symmetry.space_group_name_H-M   'P 1'
#
loop_
_entity.id
_entity.type
_entity.pdbx_description
1 polymer ?
#
loop_
_entity_poly.entity_id
_entity_poly.type
_entity_poly.pdbx_seq_one_letter_code
_entity_poly.pdbx_strand_id
1 'polypeptide(L)' 'MTPTQLSQAVLRSVRDAVDGGELRVAVPERVTLRRPPRHVGAHAWSTGVALRLAGPAGLPAPEVARLLR' A
#
# COMPACT_ATOMS: atom_id res chain seq x y z
N MET A 1 -5.36 4.15 16.50
CA MET A 1 -4.44 3.71 15.43
C MET A 1 -3.49 4.86 15.09
N THR A 2 -2.18 4.67 15.21
CA THR A 2 -1.17 5.69 14.83
C THR A 2 -0.77 5.56 13.36
N PRO A 3 -0.19 6.61 12.74
CA PRO A 3 0.32 6.52 11.36
C PRO A 3 1.37 5.41 11.21
N THR A 4 2.21 5.20 12.23
CA THR A 4 3.21 4.13 12.23
C THR A 4 2.57 2.75 12.23
N GLN A 5 1.54 2.54 13.06
CA GLN A 5 0.79 1.28 13.10
C GLN A 5 0.12 0.99 11.74
N LEU A 6 -0.43 2.03 11.09
CA LEU A 6 -1.04 1.89 9.78
C LEU A 6 0.00 1.62 8.68
N SER A 7 1.17 2.28 8.73
CA SER A 7 2.28 2.01 7.80
C SER A 7 2.76 0.55 7.92
N GLN A 8 2.90 0.04 9.14
CA GLN A 8 3.25 -1.35 9.39
C GLN A 8 2.16 -2.33 8.91
N ALA A 9 0.88 -1.97 9.07
CA ALA A 9 -0.22 -2.79 8.55
C ALA A 9 -0.15 -2.90 7.03
N VAL A 10 0.00 -1.78 6.31
CA VAL A 10 0.14 -1.81 4.84
C VAL A 10 1.39 -2.60 4.42
N LEU A 11 2.51 -2.46 5.14
CA LEU A 11 3.70 -3.27 4.87
C LEU A 11 3.46 -4.77 5.06
N ARG A 12 2.65 -5.18 6.04
CA ARG A 12 2.26 -6.58 6.22
C ARG A 12 1.41 -7.05 5.04
N SER A 13 0.39 -6.30 4.63
CA SER A 13 -0.43 -6.62 3.47
C SER A 13 0.39 -6.79 2.19
N VAL A 14 1.42 -5.97 1.98
CA VAL A 14 2.33 -6.11 0.83
C VAL A 14 3.18 -7.38 0.94
N ARG A 15 3.70 -7.70 2.13
CA ARG A 15 4.44 -8.95 2.33
C ARG A 15 3.56 -10.16 2.07
N ASP A 16 2.36 -10.17 2.62
CA ASP A 16 1.41 -11.28 2.47
C ASP A 16 1.08 -11.52 0.98
N ALA A 17 0.85 -10.46 0.20
CA ALA A 17 0.62 -10.58 -1.24
C ALA A 17 1.84 -11.09 -2.02
N VAL A 18 3.06 -10.77 -1.57
CA VAL A 18 4.30 -11.27 -2.18
C VAL A 18 4.53 -12.74 -1.80
N ASP A 19 4.39 -13.07 -0.53
CA ASP A 19 4.57 -14.42 0.01
C ASP A 19 3.51 -15.38 -0.55
N GLY A 20 2.28 -14.90 -0.78
CA GLY A 20 1.20 -15.61 -1.47
C GLY A 20 1.37 -15.72 -2.99
N GLY A 21 2.36 -15.04 -3.58
CA GLY A 21 2.65 -15.06 -5.01
C GLY A 21 1.70 -14.24 -5.89
N GLU A 22 0.76 -13.51 -5.28
CA GLU A 22 -0.16 -12.58 -5.97
C GLU A 22 0.59 -11.37 -6.54
N LEU A 23 1.67 -10.95 -5.88
CA LEU A 23 2.49 -9.81 -6.27
C LEU A 23 3.96 -10.22 -6.43
N ARG A 24 4.55 -10.06 -7.62
CA ARG A 24 5.96 -10.41 -7.88
C ARG A 24 6.85 -9.18 -7.85
N VAL A 25 7.09 -8.64 -6.65
CA VAL A 25 7.91 -7.43 -6.45
C VAL A 25 8.76 -7.56 -5.19
N ALA A 26 9.82 -6.75 -5.09
CA ALA A 26 10.54 -6.59 -3.83
C ALA A 26 9.64 -5.85 -2.81
N VAL A 27 9.59 -6.37 -1.59
CA VAL A 27 8.86 -5.73 -0.49
C VAL A 27 9.56 -4.42 -0.14
N PRO A 28 8.85 -3.28 -0.12
CA PRO A 28 9.46 -2.00 0.25
C PRO A 28 9.81 -1.97 1.74
N GLU A 29 10.91 -1.32 2.09
CA GLU A 29 11.31 -1.15 3.50
C GLU A 29 10.34 -0.26 4.30
N ARG A 30 9.73 0.73 3.62
CA ARG A 30 8.81 1.70 4.21
C ARG A 30 7.63 2.03 3.30
N VAL A 31 6.48 2.26 3.95
CA VAL A 31 5.29 2.88 3.36
C VAL A 31 5.05 4.24 4.00
N THR A 32 5.02 5.28 3.17
CA THR A 32 4.67 6.64 3.62
C THR A 32 3.16 6.83 3.54
N LEU A 33 2.59 7.34 4.63
CA LEU A 33 1.20 7.75 4.70
C LEU A 33 1.12 9.27 4.62
N ARG A 34 0.07 9.77 3.97
CA ARG A 34 -0.23 11.20 3.86
C ARG A 34 -1.64 11.47 4.30
N ARG A 35 -1.89 12.71 4.73
CA ARG A 35 -3.25 13.19 4.92
C ARG A 35 -3.92 13.36 3.56
N PRO A 36 -5.11 12.78 3.35
CA PRO A 36 -5.84 12.96 2.12
C PRO A 36 -6.38 14.39 2.03
N PRO A 37 -6.86 14.80 0.84
CA PRO A 37 -7.52 16.08 0.66
C PRO A 37 -8.63 16.31 1.68
N ARG A 38 -8.87 17.57 2.06
CA ARG A 38 -9.78 17.96 3.16
C ARG A 38 -11.20 17.37 3.04
N HIS A 39 -11.69 17.11 1.83
CA HIS A 39 -13.03 16.56 1.57
C HIS A 39 -13.18 15.06 1.88
N VAL A 40 -12.09 14.32 2.12
CA VAL A 40 -12.11 12.87 2.41
C VAL A 40 -12.33 12.58 3.91
N GLY A 41 -12.26 13.61 4.76
CA GLY A 41 -12.46 13.52 6.20
C GLY A 41 -11.15 13.48 7.00
N ALA A 42 -11.20 14.02 8.22
CA ALA A 42 -10.03 14.29 9.06
C ALA A 42 -9.30 13.02 9.57
N HIS A 43 -9.97 11.86 9.55
CA HIS A 43 -9.44 10.61 10.07
C HIS A 43 -8.90 9.67 8.99
N ALA A 44 -9.05 10.03 7.72
CA ALA A 44 -8.54 9.23 6.62
C ALA A 44 -7.02 9.43 6.42
N TRP A 45 -6.41 8.43 5.78
CA TRP A 45 -5.01 8.41 5.36
C TRP A 45 -4.94 7.90 3.93
N SER A 46 -3.93 8.35 3.18
CA SER A 46 -3.66 7.86 1.82
C SER A 46 -2.21 7.40 1.68
N THR A 47 -1.97 6.48 0.74
CA THR A 47 -0.62 6.04 0.37
C THR A 47 -0.52 5.83 -1.14
N GLY A 48 0.66 6.12 -1.69
CA GLY A 48 0.97 5.89 -3.10
C GLY A 48 1.64 4.53 -3.36
N VAL A 49 1.62 3.60 -2.39
CA VAL A 49 2.36 2.33 -2.52
C VAL A 49 1.93 1.52 -3.73
N ALA A 50 0.62 1.45 -4.03
CA ALA A 50 0.12 0.70 -5.18
C ALA A 50 0.65 1.23 -6.51
N LEU A 51 0.74 2.55 -6.66
CA LEU A 51 1.34 3.19 -7.84
C LEU A 51 2.83 2.85 -7.98
N ARG A 52 3.57 2.86 -6.87
CA ARG A 52 4.99 2.51 -6.86
C ARG A 52 5.24 1.05 -7.20
N LEU A 53 4.35 0.14 -6.80
CA LEU A 53 4.50 -1.30 -7.02
C LEU A 53 3.97 -1.76 -8.38
N ALA A 54 3.05 -1.01 -9.00
CA ALA A 54 2.45 -1.30 -10.30
C ALA A 54 3.47 -1.56 -11.42
N GLY A 55 4.46 -0.67 -11.57
CA GLY A 55 5.51 -0.81 -12.58
C GLY A 55 6.30 -2.12 -12.42
N PRO A 56 6.93 -2.36 -11.26
CA PRO A 56 7.64 -3.61 -10.97
C PRO A 56 6.78 -4.87 -11.08
N ALA A 57 5.49 -4.78 -10.72
CA ALA A 57 4.57 -5.91 -10.78
C ALA A 57 4.05 -6.20 -12.20
N GLY A 58 4.22 -5.26 -13.15
CA GLY A 58 3.59 -5.36 -14.47
C GLY A 58 2.06 -5.26 -14.43
N LEU A 59 1.49 -4.66 -13.38
CA LEU A 59 0.04 -4.58 -13.14
C LEU A 59 -0.42 -3.12 -13.05
N PRO A 60 -1.67 -2.80 -13.44
CA PRO A 60 -2.29 -1.52 -13.14
C PRO A 60 -2.35 -1.25 -11.62
N ALA A 61 -2.10 -0.02 -11.20
CA ALA A 61 -2.14 0.36 -9.78
C ALA A 61 -3.48 0.05 -9.07
N PRO A 62 -4.67 0.20 -9.70
CA PRO A 62 -5.93 -0.21 -9.07
C PRO A 62 -6.02 -1.72 -8.84
N GLU A 63 -5.35 -2.54 -9.65
CA GLU A 63 -5.30 -3.99 -9.47
C GLU A 63 -4.38 -4.34 -8.31
N VAL A 64 -3.18 -3.76 -8.27
CA VAL A 64 -2.27 -3.89 -7.11
C VAL A 64 -2.96 -3.49 -5.81
N ALA A 65 -3.71 -2.38 -5.80
CA ALA A 65 -4.42 -1.92 -4.61
C ALA A 65 -5.47 -2.93 -4.10
N ARG A 66 -6.08 -3.73 -4.99
CA ARG A 66 -7.06 -4.77 -4.62
C ARG A 66 -6.41 -6.01 -4.00
N LEU A 67 -5.14 -6.26 -4.32
CA LEU A 67 -4.36 -7.36 -3.76
C LEU A 67 -3.89 -7.08 -2.33
N LEU A 68 -3.84 -5.82 -1.91
CA LEU A 68 -3.45 -5.44 -0.55
C LEU A 68 -4.67 -5.45 0.39
N ARG A 69 -4.73 -6.41 1.33
CA ARG A 69 -5.82 -6.55 2.31
C ARG A 69 -5.43 -6.18 3.73
#